data_AF-A0A6P1IT14-F1
#
_entry.id   AF-A0A6P1IT14-F1
#
_cell.length_a   1.000
_cell.length_b   1.000
_cell.length_c   1.000
_cell.angle_alpha   90.00
_cell.angle_beta   90.00
_cell.angle_gamma   90.00
#
_symmetry.space_group_name_H-M   'P 1'
#
loop_
_entity.id
_entity.type
_entity.pdbx_description
1 polymer ?
#
loop_
_entity_poly.entity_id
_entity_poly.type
_entity_poly.pdbx_seq_one_letter_code
_entity_poly.pdbx_strand_id
1 'polypeptide(L)'
;MKTWIKRSLMGFTGVAIAVGSLAACGTRHHERGPMSPEKITEVRGKVVNRITSKLDLNAEQQQKLNVLADKVQAQRLAMIGQTTNPRAEMQALVSGDKFDRARALHLLDEKTRAVQVSSPEVINALADFYDSLNPTQQGEVRERLQKRRGWFARG
;
A
#
# COMPACT_ATOMS: atom_id res chain seq x y z
N MET A 1 17.43 -29.32 -5.65
CA MET A 1 16.90 -28.18 -6.42
C MET A 1 17.51 -26.87 -5.89
N LYS A 2 18.19 -26.09 -6.73
CA LYS A 2 19.07 -24.97 -6.34
C LYS A 2 18.27 -23.83 -5.68
N THR A 3 18.65 -23.46 -4.45
CA THR A 3 17.97 -22.48 -3.56
C THR A 3 17.86 -21.07 -4.14
N TRP A 4 18.58 -20.78 -5.23
CA TRP A 4 18.52 -19.49 -5.92
C TRP A 4 17.32 -19.36 -6.86
N ILE A 5 16.82 -20.45 -7.46
CA ILE A 5 15.63 -20.41 -8.33
C ILE A 5 14.34 -20.16 -7.52
N LYS A 6 14.29 -20.61 -6.26
CA LYS A 6 13.22 -20.24 -5.31
C LYS A 6 13.26 -18.76 -4.90
N ARG A 7 14.43 -18.11 -5.02
CA ARG A 7 14.63 -16.70 -4.63
C ARG A 7 14.32 -15.73 -5.77
N SER A 8 14.50 -16.14 -7.03
CA SER A 8 14.14 -15.30 -8.19
C SER A 8 12.64 -15.25 -8.46
N LEU A 9 11.87 -16.29 -8.10
CA LEU A 9 10.40 -16.26 -8.27
C LEU A 9 9.68 -15.32 -7.28
N MET A 10 10.35 -14.90 -6.20
CA MET A 10 9.84 -13.86 -5.27
C MET A 10 10.26 -12.44 -5.67
N GLY A 11 11.04 -12.27 -6.74
CA GLY A 11 11.58 -10.98 -7.18
C GLY A 11 10.84 -10.29 -8.32
N PHE A 12 9.83 -10.94 -8.93
CA PHE A 12 9.10 -10.41 -10.10
C PHE A 12 7.65 -9.98 -9.79
N THR A 13 7.34 -9.73 -8.52
CA THR A 13 6.07 -9.14 -8.05
C THR A 13 6.30 -7.79 -7.36
N GLY A 14 7.22 -6.99 -7.90
CA GLY A 14 7.55 -5.64 -7.39
C GLY A 14 6.69 -4.50 -7.92
N VAL A 15 5.78 -4.75 -8.87
CA VAL A 15 4.95 -3.71 -9.52
C VAL A 15 3.43 -3.97 -9.36
N ALA A 16 3.03 -4.96 -8.57
CA ALA A 16 1.61 -5.24 -8.31
C ALA A 16 1.34 -5.57 -6.84
N ILE A 17 1.57 -4.61 -5.94
CA ILE A 17 0.91 -4.63 -4.62
C ILE A 17 -0.39 -3.84 -4.73
N ALA A 18 -1.32 -4.39 -5.50
CA ALA A 18 -2.73 -4.32 -5.19
C ALA A 18 -3.16 -5.78 -4.99
N VAL A 19 -3.83 -6.09 -3.88
CA VAL A 19 -4.35 -7.42 -3.45
C VAL A 19 -3.52 -8.21 -2.41
N GLY A 20 -2.23 -7.93 -2.16
CA GLY A 20 -1.40 -8.75 -1.26
C GLY A 20 -1.50 -8.55 0.27
N SER A 21 -2.22 -7.55 0.79
CA SER A 21 -2.18 -7.18 2.22
C SER A 21 -3.36 -7.67 3.08
N LEU A 22 -4.24 -8.51 2.56
CA LEU A 22 -5.39 -9.02 3.33
C LEU A 22 -5.13 -10.32 4.12
N ALA A 23 -3.95 -10.97 4.04
CA ALA A 23 -3.73 -12.26 4.71
C ALA A 23 -2.29 -12.63 5.16
N ALA A 24 -1.32 -11.70 5.21
CA ALA A 24 0.03 -11.98 5.72
C ALA A 24 0.43 -10.87 6.70
N CYS A 25 0.27 -10.98 8.02
CA CYS A 25 0.69 -12.08 8.88
C CYS A 25 -0.37 -12.39 9.95
N GLY A 26 -0.96 -13.58 9.88
CA GLY A 26 -1.53 -14.23 11.05
C GLY A 26 -0.41 -14.71 11.97
N THR A 27 0.01 -13.89 12.93
CA THR A 27 0.51 -14.31 14.25
C THR A 27 0.61 -13.07 15.16
N ARG A 28 -0.27 -13.03 16.17
CA ARG A 28 -0.23 -12.17 17.38
C ARG A 28 -0.63 -10.69 17.25
N HIS A 29 -1.92 -10.42 17.01
CA HIS A 29 -2.72 -9.41 17.74
C HIS A 29 -4.14 -9.37 17.15
N HIS A 30 -5.10 -9.99 17.83
CA HIS A 30 -6.46 -10.23 17.34
C HIS A 30 -7.50 -9.15 17.72
N GLU A 31 -7.10 -7.93 18.11
CA GLU A 31 -8.04 -6.91 18.63
C GLU A 31 -7.96 -5.53 17.97
N ARG A 32 -7.75 -5.44 16.65
CA ARG A 32 -7.99 -4.16 15.96
C ARG A 32 -8.94 -4.39 14.80
N GLY A 33 -10.20 -4.03 15.03
CA GLY A 33 -11.21 -3.84 13.99
C GLY A 33 -10.77 -2.81 12.95
N PRO A 34 -11.65 -2.45 12.00
CA PRO A 34 -11.33 -1.45 10.97
C PRO A 34 -10.78 -0.18 11.61
N MET A 35 -9.65 0.30 11.09
CA MET A 35 -8.98 1.50 11.60
C MET A 35 -9.92 2.69 11.45
N SER A 36 -10.21 3.41 12.55
CA SER A 36 -11.08 4.60 12.51
C SER A 36 -10.49 5.68 11.60
N PRO A 37 -11.31 6.58 11.03
CA PRO A 37 -10.82 7.68 10.20
C PRO A 37 -9.75 8.52 10.91
N GLU A 38 -9.95 8.79 12.21
CA GLU A 38 -9.00 9.50 13.08
C GLU A 38 -7.68 8.76 13.23
N LYS A 39 -7.71 7.42 13.34
CA LYS A 39 -6.49 6.64 13.45
C LYS A 39 -5.73 6.59 12.13
N ILE A 40 -6.44 6.64 11.00
CA ILE A 40 -5.83 6.72 9.66
C ILE A 40 -5.09 8.06 9.50
N THR A 41 -5.70 9.18 9.91
CA THR A 41 -5.06 10.50 9.83
C THR A 41 -3.86 10.60 10.78
N GLU A 42 -3.96 10.05 11.99
CA GLU A 42 -2.83 9.98 12.93
C GLU A 42 -1.66 9.16 12.36
N VAL A 43 -1.94 7.98 11.80
CA VAL A 43 -0.92 7.13 11.18
C VAL A 43 -0.30 7.83 9.98
N ARG A 44 -1.11 8.47 9.12
CA ARG A 44 -0.62 9.28 8.00
C ARG A 44 0.35 10.36 8.48
N GLY A 45 -0.04 11.15 9.48
CA GLY A 45 0.82 12.19 10.04
C GLY A 45 2.15 11.63 10.57
N LYS A 46 2.12 10.48 11.25
CA LYS A 46 3.34 9.80 11.72
C LYS A 46 4.25 9.35 10.59
N VAL A 47 3.68 8.85 9.48
CA VAL A 47 4.45 8.44 8.30
C VAL A 47 5.09 9.65 7.62
N VAL A 48 4.32 10.71 7.37
CA VAL A 48 4.82 11.96 6.77
C VAL A 48 5.95 12.53 7.63
N ASN A 49 5.71 12.73 8.93
CA ASN A 49 6.72 13.28 9.84
C ASN A 49 8.00 12.44 9.87
N ARG A 50 7.89 11.12 9.79
CA ARG A 50 9.05 10.23 9.75
C ARG A 50 9.83 10.38 8.45
N ILE A 51 9.18 10.44 7.30
CA ILE A 51 9.85 10.62 6.02
C ILE A 51 10.49 12.01 5.95
N THR A 52 9.75 13.06 6.35
CA THR A 52 10.27 14.43 6.48
C THR A 52 11.53 14.50 7.32
N SER A 53 11.51 13.92 8.52
CA SER A 53 12.67 13.91 9.41
C SER A 53 13.83 13.05 8.90
N LYS A 54 13.53 11.92 8.22
CA LYS A 54 14.58 11.01 7.75
C LYS A 54 15.29 11.50 6.50
N LEU A 55 14.60 12.25 5.64
CA LEU A 55 15.17 12.81 4.42
C LEU A 55 15.54 14.29 4.58
N ASP A 56 15.32 14.88 5.75
CA ASP A 56 15.49 16.32 5.99
C ASP A 56 14.80 17.16 4.90
N LEU A 57 13.49 16.92 4.73
CA LEU A 57 12.73 17.56 3.65
C LEU A 57 12.53 19.05 3.93
N ASN A 58 12.70 19.86 2.88
CA ASN A 58 12.29 21.25 2.92
C ASN A 58 10.76 21.41 2.78
N ALA A 59 10.27 22.64 2.89
CA ALA A 59 8.83 22.92 2.85
C ALA A 59 8.16 22.48 1.53
N GLU A 60 8.81 22.70 0.39
CA GLU A 60 8.27 22.32 -0.93
C GLU A 60 8.20 20.79 -1.09
N GLN A 61 9.26 20.09 -0.69
CA GLN A 61 9.33 18.64 -0.72
C GLN A 61 8.29 18.01 0.23
N GLN A 62 8.10 18.60 1.41
CA GLN A 62 7.07 18.17 2.35
C GLN A 62 5.65 18.38 1.79
N GLN A 63 5.41 19.46 1.05
CA GLN A 63 4.13 19.68 0.37
C GLN A 63 3.87 18.59 -0.67
N LYS A 64 4.87 18.23 -1.49
CA LYS A 64 4.74 17.14 -2.48
C LYS A 64 4.52 15.78 -1.81
N LEU A 65 5.19 15.52 -0.69
CA LEU A 65 4.95 14.33 0.12
C LEU A 65 3.51 14.27 0.68
N ASN A 66 2.94 15.41 1.08
CA ASN A 66 1.55 15.48 1.55
C ASN A 66 0.57 15.15 0.43
N VAL A 67 0.79 15.70 -0.77
CA VAL A 67 -0.01 15.38 -1.97
C VAL A 67 0.06 13.88 -2.29
N LEU A 68 1.26 13.29 -2.27
CA LEU A 68 1.42 11.85 -2.42
C LEU A 68 0.63 11.07 -1.36
N ALA A 69 0.70 11.49 -0.09
CA ALA A 69 -0.05 10.84 0.98
C ALA A 69 -1.57 10.93 0.78
N ASP A 70 -2.08 12.06 0.28
CA ASP A 70 -3.50 12.22 -0.08
C ASP A 70 -3.91 11.25 -1.20
N LYS A 71 -3.11 11.16 -2.27
CA LYS A 71 -3.40 10.26 -3.40
C LYS A 71 -3.38 8.78 -2.99
N VAL A 72 -2.41 8.37 -2.16
CA VAL A 72 -2.36 7.00 -1.61
C VAL A 72 -3.57 6.72 -0.71
N GLN A 73 -3.99 7.69 0.11
CA GLN A 73 -5.18 7.54 0.95
C GLN A 73 -6.45 7.40 0.11
N ALA A 74 -6.62 8.24 -0.91
CA ALA A 74 -7.75 8.18 -1.83
C ALA A 74 -7.79 6.83 -2.58
N GLN A 75 -6.64 6.36 -3.08
CA GLN A 75 -6.54 5.04 -3.69
C GLN A 75 -6.94 3.92 -2.72
N ARG A 76 -6.48 3.97 -1.46
CA ARG A 76 -6.87 2.98 -0.45
C ARG A 76 -8.38 2.98 -0.20
N LEU A 77 -9.01 4.14 -0.14
CA LEU A 77 -10.47 4.25 0.02
C LEU A 77 -11.21 3.66 -1.19
N ALA A 78 -10.75 3.96 -2.41
CA ALA A 78 -11.30 3.36 -3.63
C ALA A 78 -11.13 1.82 -3.67
N MET A 79 -9.99 1.32 -3.16
CA MET A 79 -9.72 -0.12 -3.03
C MET A 79 -10.57 -0.82 -1.97
N ILE A 80 -10.92 -0.13 -0.89
CA ILE A 80 -11.89 -0.67 0.08
C ILE A 80 -13.29 -0.64 -0.54
N GLY A 81 -13.63 0.42 -1.28
CA GLY A 81 -14.94 0.54 -1.92
C GLY A 81 -16.05 0.57 -0.88
N GLN A 82 -17.17 -0.11 -1.14
CA GLN A 82 -18.29 -0.21 -0.19
C GLN A 82 -18.06 -1.24 0.94
N THR A 83 -16.93 -1.96 0.92
CA THR A 83 -16.74 -3.09 1.82
C THR A 83 -16.23 -2.67 3.18
N THR A 84 -17.12 -2.70 4.18
CA THR A 84 -16.73 -2.52 5.58
C THR A 84 -16.21 -3.82 6.20
N ASN A 85 -16.43 -4.96 5.53
CA ASN A 85 -16.03 -6.28 6.00
C ASN A 85 -15.58 -7.20 4.84
N PRO A 86 -14.29 -7.18 4.48
CA PRO A 86 -13.73 -8.05 3.45
C PRO A 86 -13.96 -9.54 3.72
N ARG A 87 -14.09 -9.94 4.99
CA ARG A 87 -14.35 -11.33 5.36
C ARG A 87 -15.77 -11.75 5.00
N ALA A 88 -16.74 -10.84 5.13
CA ALA A 88 -18.13 -11.11 4.74
C ALA A 88 -18.25 -11.31 3.23
N GLU A 89 -17.51 -10.54 2.42
CA GLU A 89 -17.47 -10.76 0.96
C GLU A 89 -16.93 -12.15 0.62
N MET A 90 -15.84 -12.56 1.26
CA MET A 90 -15.26 -13.89 1.07
C MET A 90 -16.21 -15.00 1.53
N GLN A 91 -16.93 -14.80 2.64
CA GLN A 91 -17.95 -15.74 3.11
C GLN A 91 -19.11 -15.86 2.11
N ALA A 92 -19.54 -14.76 1.50
CA ALA A 92 -20.59 -14.76 0.50
C ALA A 92 -20.22 -15.51 -0.79
N LEU A 93 -18.92 -15.66 -1.11
CA LEU A 93 -18.47 -16.48 -2.25
C LEU A 93 -18.74 -17.98 -2.06
N VAL A 94 -18.84 -18.43 -0.80
CA VAL A 94 -18.93 -19.85 -0.43
C VAL A 94 -20.19 -20.17 0.37
N SER A 95 -21.14 -19.24 0.47
CA SER A 95 -22.35 -19.41 1.29
C SER A 95 -23.40 -20.33 0.68
N GLY A 96 -23.29 -20.65 -0.61
CA GLY A 96 -24.16 -21.60 -1.30
C GLY A 96 -23.51 -22.97 -1.50
N ASP A 97 -24.27 -23.90 -2.06
CA ASP A 97 -23.80 -25.28 -2.35
C ASP A 97 -22.60 -25.33 -3.31
N LYS A 98 -22.38 -24.25 -4.06
CA LYS A 98 -21.27 -24.10 -5.00
C LYS A 98 -20.63 -22.72 -4.85
N PHE A 99 -19.37 -22.64 -5.24
CA PHE A 99 -18.63 -21.40 -5.31
C PHE A 99 -19.26 -20.41 -6.29
N ASP A 100 -19.53 -19.18 -5.83
CA ASP A 100 -20.11 -18.10 -6.62
C ASP A 100 -19.02 -17.41 -7.48
N ARG A 101 -18.76 -18.01 -8.65
CA ARG A 101 -17.81 -17.48 -9.63
C ARG A 101 -18.20 -16.10 -10.15
N ALA A 102 -19.50 -15.86 -10.32
CA ALA A 102 -19.99 -14.59 -10.88
C ALA A 102 -19.67 -13.44 -9.93
N ARG A 103 -19.95 -13.61 -8.64
CA ARG A 103 -19.59 -12.65 -7.60
C ARG A 103 -18.08 -12.45 -7.48
N ALA A 104 -17.29 -13.52 -7.55
CA ALA A 104 -15.83 -13.42 -7.51
C ALA A 104 -15.27 -12.59 -8.67
N LEU A 105 -15.77 -12.82 -9.89
CA LEU A 105 -15.38 -12.05 -11.08
C LEU A 105 -15.81 -10.59 -10.99
N HIS A 106 -17.00 -10.31 -10.45
CA HIS A 106 -17.47 -8.94 -10.21
C HIS A 106 -16.56 -8.19 -9.21
N LEU A 107 -16.23 -8.81 -8.08
CA LEU A 107 -15.31 -8.22 -7.11
C LEU A 107 -13.94 -7.92 -7.74
N LEU A 108 -13.43 -8.83 -8.58
CA LEU A 108 -12.18 -8.60 -9.31
C LEU A 108 -12.28 -7.40 -10.26
N ASP A 109 -13.37 -7.29 -11.02
CA ASP A 109 -13.59 -6.19 -11.97
C ASP A 109 -13.63 -4.84 -11.24
N GLU A 110 -14.38 -4.75 -10.14
CA GLU A 110 -14.46 -3.53 -9.32
C GLU A 110 -13.09 -3.09 -8.80
N LYS A 111 -12.30 -4.01 -8.26
CA LYS A 111 -10.94 -3.68 -7.78
C LYS A 111 -10.03 -3.31 -8.94
N THR A 112 -10.10 -4.01 -10.06
CA THR A 112 -9.29 -3.72 -11.25
C THR A 112 -9.58 -2.32 -11.77
N ARG A 113 -10.86 -1.96 -11.90
CA ARG A 113 -11.28 -0.63 -12.33
C ARG A 113 -10.80 0.46 -11.36
N ALA A 114 -10.94 0.24 -10.07
CA ALA A 114 -10.49 1.22 -9.08
C ALA A 114 -8.95 1.39 -9.12
N VAL A 115 -8.18 0.33 -9.40
CA VAL A 115 -6.72 0.42 -9.62
C VAL A 115 -6.45 1.22 -10.89
N GLN A 116 -7.10 0.90 -12.01
CA GLN A 116 -6.89 1.58 -13.29
C GLN A 116 -7.14 3.09 -13.20
N VAL A 117 -8.19 3.50 -12.48
CA VAL A 117 -8.54 4.92 -12.32
C VAL A 117 -7.59 5.66 -11.38
N SER A 118 -7.18 5.03 -10.26
CA SER A 118 -6.39 5.71 -9.22
C SER A 118 -4.87 5.65 -9.42
N SER A 119 -4.36 4.64 -10.12
CA SER A 119 -2.92 4.41 -10.25
C SER A 119 -2.16 5.55 -10.91
N PRO A 120 -2.64 6.18 -12.01
CA PRO A 120 -1.91 7.26 -12.66
C PRO A 120 -1.63 8.44 -11.73
N GLU A 121 -2.60 8.83 -10.90
CA GLU A 121 -2.43 9.95 -9.97
C GLU A 121 -1.41 9.67 -8.87
N VAL A 122 -1.39 8.44 -8.35
CA VAL A 122 -0.41 8.02 -7.34
C VAL A 122 0.99 7.96 -7.94
N ILE A 123 1.12 7.43 -9.16
CA ILE A 123 2.40 7.35 -9.88
C ILE A 123 2.94 8.77 -10.14
N ASN A 124 2.11 9.68 -10.64
CA ASN A 124 2.52 11.05 -10.90
C ASN A 124 2.94 11.78 -9.62
N ALA A 125 2.14 11.68 -8.55
CA ALA A 125 2.49 12.30 -7.26
C ALA A 125 3.77 11.73 -6.64
N LEU A 126 4.04 10.43 -6.87
CA LEU A 126 5.28 9.80 -6.44
C LEU A 126 6.48 10.33 -7.24
N ALA A 127 6.34 10.45 -8.55
CA ALA A 127 7.36 11.03 -9.42
C ALA A 127 7.66 12.48 -9.01
N ASP A 128 6.62 13.32 -8.87
CA ASP A 128 6.75 14.73 -8.46
C ASP A 128 7.51 14.86 -7.13
N PHE A 129 7.19 14.00 -6.15
CA PHE A 129 7.91 13.95 -4.88
C PHE A 129 9.37 13.53 -5.07
N TYR A 130 9.63 12.42 -5.76
CA TYR A 130 10.98 11.89 -5.95
C TYR A 130 11.89 12.85 -6.72
N ASP A 131 11.37 13.47 -7.77
CA ASP A 131 12.11 14.39 -8.64
C ASP A 131 12.38 15.73 -7.94
N SER A 132 11.61 16.07 -6.90
CA SER A 132 11.90 17.22 -6.03
C SER A 132 13.05 16.99 -5.05
N LEU A 133 13.46 15.73 -4.84
CA LEU A 133 14.54 15.39 -3.92
C LEU A 133 15.89 15.69 -4.54
N ASN A 134 16.84 16.14 -3.71
CA ASN A 134 18.23 16.30 -4.14
C ASN A 134 18.93 14.93 -4.28
N PRO A 135 20.11 14.84 -4.93
CA PRO A 135 20.78 13.57 -5.16
C PRO A 135 21.09 12.76 -3.88
N THR A 136 21.40 13.43 -2.77
CA THR A 136 21.65 12.79 -1.47
C THR A 136 20.38 12.14 -0.93
N GLN A 137 19.27 12.88 -0.91
CA GLN A 137 17.96 12.40 -0.48
C GLN A 137 17.47 11.24 -1.35
N GLN A 138 17.63 11.33 -2.68
CA GLN A 138 17.31 10.22 -3.59
C GLN A 138 18.15 8.96 -3.31
N GLY A 139 19.43 9.15 -2.95
CA GLY A 139 20.33 8.09 -2.50
C GLY A 139 19.78 7.39 -1.25
N GLU A 140 19.35 8.15 -0.25
CA GLU A 140 18.73 7.60 0.95
C GLU A 140 17.45 6.81 0.67
N VAL A 141 16.58 7.32 -0.22
CA VAL A 141 15.38 6.59 -0.63
C VAL A 141 15.75 5.22 -1.20
N ARG A 142 16.71 5.17 -2.13
CA ARG A 142 17.19 3.92 -2.74
C ARG A 142 17.79 2.96 -1.71
N GLU A 143 18.62 3.46 -0.81
CA GLU A 143 19.23 2.64 0.25
C GLU A 143 18.17 2.04 1.19
N ARG A 144 17.17 2.83 1.58
CA ARG A 144 16.09 2.39 2.47
C ARG A 144 15.18 1.35 1.80
N LEU A 145 14.96 1.45 0.48
CA LEU A 145 14.24 0.43 -0.29
C LEU A 145 15.00 -0.90 -0.37
N GLN A 146 16.33 -0.87 -0.40
CA GLN A 146 17.16 -2.08 -0.41
C GLN A 146 17.21 -2.79 0.96
N LYS A 147 17.06 -2.04 2.06
CA LYS A 147 17.06 -2.62 3.42
C LYS A 147 15.82 -3.49 3.64
N ARG A 148 16.02 -4.77 3.98
CA ARG A 148 14.96 -5.75 4.34
C ARG A 148 13.96 -5.28 5.43
N ARG A 149 14.31 -4.25 6.20
CA ARG A 149 13.48 -3.71 7.29
C ARG A 149 12.77 -2.37 6.95
N GLY A 150 13.03 -1.79 5.77
CA GLY A 150 12.34 -0.60 5.25
C GLY A 150 12.39 0.65 6.15
N TRP A 151 11.49 1.60 5.88
CA TRP A 151 11.35 2.89 6.59
C TRP A 151 10.95 2.78 8.07
N PHE A 152 10.51 1.59 8.49
CA PHE A 152 9.94 1.33 9.83
C PHE A 152 10.85 0.44 10.69
N ALA A 153 12.08 0.18 10.26
CA ALA A 153 13.09 -0.48 11.07
C ALA A 153 13.36 0.35 12.34
N ARG A 154 13.22 -0.28 13.52
CA ARG A 154 13.79 0.30 14.75
C ARG A 154 15.31 0.20 14.63
N GLY A 155 15.95 1.37 14.53
CA GLY A 155 17.37 1.59 14.77
C GLY A 155 17.48 2.44 16.02
#